data_AF-A0A914PZ10-F1
#
_entry.id   AF-A0A914PZ10-F1
#
_cell.length_a   1.000
_cell.length_b   1.000
_cell.length_c   1.000
_cell.angle_alpha   90.00
_cell.angle_beta   90.00
_cell.angle_gamma   90.00
#
_symmetry.space_group_name_H-M   'P 1'
#
loop_
_entity.id
_entity.type
_entity.pdbx_description
1 polymer ?
#
loop_
_entity_poly.entity_id
_entity_poly.type
_entity_poly.pdbx_seq_one_letter_code
_entity_poly.pdbx_strand_id
1 'polypeptide(L)'
;MFAACKNLVKSFKPKNGDGIDRLNSVLTTSMLAILIVFLGYYYIIYDPIQCWMPEQMAKNNWEKYVEDYCYYVENTYFVSLENDTHLPEAERHEQKYYYWVPLILIVQLFLFLTPNAIWNCISKRTGLNAKTILSHVKGTSEPPPHKLINAESWAAAKYIHEIIFFSCRRKIRLFGIFPSKTYNEYFTATYLCYKFLNCLNSFAQLLILNRFLSESYTFGGFGLLRDLLIEKDWKLTGHFPRVTFCDVSIRDDESSLPMNFTVQCVLPNNMFNEKIYIILWFWFAALTALNYVNLLYWIFTSMSYAWKIQFIKAQLQFPSLRFARLARLGNGDILQFLQQWLKMDGLTALRLISANSGDFVSSDFLGAMYLDFECQRAQKAEENGKCIRSFPLD
;
A
#
# COMPACT_ATOMS: atom_id res chain seq x y z
N MET A 1 11.65 -9.04 -19.87
CA MET A 1 11.50 -8.50 -18.50
C MET A 1 10.47 -7.35 -18.39
N PHE A 2 10.56 -6.30 -19.22
CA PHE A 2 9.60 -5.16 -19.21
C PHE A 2 8.13 -5.55 -19.44
N ALA A 3 7.82 -6.51 -20.31
CA ALA A 3 6.46 -6.98 -20.54
C ALA A 3 5.87 -7.75 -19.34
N ALA A 4 6.69 -8.56 -18.67
CA ALA A 4 6.32 -9.26 -17.44
C ALA A 4 6.07 -8.25 -16.30
N CYS A 5 6.94 -7.24 -16.15
CA CYS A 5 6.78 -6.16 -15.19
C CYS A 5 5.51 -5.32 -15.48
N LYS A 6 5.24 -5.00 -16.75
CA LYS A 6 4.03 -4.26 -17.19
C LYS A 6 2.74 -5.05 -16.91
N ASN A 7 2.77 -6.38 -17.08
CA ASN A 7 1.64 -7.26 -16.78
C ASN A 7 1.47 -7.46 -15.27
N LEU A 8 2.56 -7.56 -14.50
CA LEU A 8 2.55 -7.61 -13.04
C LEU A 8 1.96 -6.32 -12.45
N VAL A 9 2.44 -5.17 -12.90
CA VAL A 9 1.95 -3.83 -12.49
C VAL A 9 0.49 -3.60 -12.91
N LYS A 10 0.06 -4.09 -14.09
CA LYS A 10 -1.37 -4.06 -14.49
C LYS A 10 -2.25 -4.96 -13.63
N SER A 11 -1.73 -6.10 -13.16
CA SER A 11 -2.42 -7.01 -12.23
C SER A 11 -2.58 -6.36 -10.85
N PHE A 12 -1.60 -5.55 -10.43
CA PHE A 12 -1.57 -4.91 -9.11
C PHE A 12 -2.21 -3.53 -8.99
N LYS A 13 -2.65 -2.88 -10.09
CA LYS A 13 -3.47 -1.65 -9.99
C LYS A 13 -4.74 -1.95 -9.16
N PRO A 14 -4.92 -1.36 -7.95
CA PRO A 14 -6.17 -1.41 -7.23
C PRO A 14 -7.16 -0.55 -8.03
N LYS A 15 -7.94 -1.21 -8.87
CA LYS A 15 -8.95 -0.53 -9.68
C LYS A 15 -10.18 -0.12 -8.86
N ASN A 16 -10.18 -0.36 -7.54
CA ASN A 16 -11.36 -0.39 -6.68
C ASN A 16 -11.19 0.31 -5.31
N GLY A 17 -10.16 1.14 -5.11
CA GLY A 17 -9.87 1.79 -3.82
C GLY A 17 -9.62 3.29 -3.99
N ASP A 18 -9.57 4.00 -2.87
CA ASP A 18 -9.36 5.45 -2.86
C ASP A 18 -7.98 5.85 -3.39
N GLY A 19 -7.77 7.15 -3.59
CA GLY A 19 -6.46 7.71 -3.96
C GLY A 19 -5.32 7.23 -3.06
N ILE A 20 -5.54 7.16 -1.75
CA ILE A 20 -4.53 6.70 -0.77
C ILE A 20 -4.28 5.19 -0.87
N ASP A 21 -5.29 4.37 -1.19
CA ASP A 21 -5.10 2.93 -1.41
C ASP A 21 -4.24 2.66 -2.65
N ARG A 22 -4.42 3.50 -3.69
CA ARG A 22 -3.60 3.52 -4.91
C ARG A 22 -2.16 3.97 -4.61
N LEU A 23 -1.99 4.92 -3.69
CA LEU A 23 -0.66 5.38 -3.26
C LEU A 23 0.16 4.25 -2.64
N ASN A 24 -0.46 3.43 -1.78
CA ASN A 24 0.18 2.27 -1.18
C ASN A 24 0.49 1.18 -2.22
N SER A 25 -0.53 0.72 -2.93
CA SER A 25 -0.39 -0.53 -3.71
C SER A 25 0.04 -0.36 -5.15
N VAL A 26 0.06 0.86 -5.70
CA VAL A 26 0.64 1.17 -7.01
C VAL A 26 1.89 2.01 -6.89
N LEU A 27 1.79 3.20 -6.29
CA LEU A 27 2.90 4.14 -6.35
C LEU A 27 4.09 3.63 -5.54
N THR A 28 3.85 3.22 -4.30
CA THR A 28 4.91 2.72 -3.41
C THR A 28 5.49 1.40 -3.91
N THR A 29 4.66 0.46 -4.38
CA THR A 29 5.14 -0.82 -4.95
C THR A 29 5.89 -0.62 -6.27
N SER A 30 5.46 0.30 -7.13
CA SER A 30 6.18 0.63 -8.37
C SER A 30 7.51 1.31 -8.07
N MET A 31 7.52 2.24 -7.11
CA MET A 31 8.75 2.90 -6.65
C MET A 31 9.76 1.87 -6.12
N LEU A 32 9.34 0.96 -5.23
CA LEU A 32 10.19 -0.12 -4.71
C LEU A 32 10.67 -1.05 -5.83
N ALA A 33 9.80 -1.45 -6.77
CA ALA A 33 10.19 -2.27 -7.89
C ALA A 33 11.24 -1.60 -8.79
N ILE A 34 11.10 -0.29 -9.05
CA ILE A 34 12.09 0.49 -9.82
C ILE A 34 13.41 0.53 -9.07
N LEU A 35 13.40 0.78 -7.76
CA LEU A 35 14.62 0.79 -6.93
C LEU A 35 15.33 -0.56 -6.91
N ILE A 36 14.58 -1.67 -6.80
CA ILE A 36 15.14 -3.03 -6.86
C ILE A 36 15.81 -3.29 -8.21
N VAL A 37 15.17 -2.90 -9.33
CA VAL A 37 15.75 -3.05 -10.67
C VAL A 37 16.98 -2.18 -10.84
N PHE A 38 16.94 -0.93 -10.37
CA PHE A 38 18.07 0.00 -10.42
C PHE A 38 19.28 -0.53 -9.64
N LEU A 39 19.07 -0.93 -8.38
CA LEU A 39 20.13 -1.51 -7.57
C LEU A 39 20.64 -2.81 -8.20
N GLY A 40 19.75 -3.71 -8.60
CA GLY A 40 20.14 -4.97 -9.25
C GLY A 40 20.98 -4.76 -10.52
N TYR A 41 20.65 -3.76 -11.33
CA TYR A 41 21.45 -3.38 -12.50
C TYR A 41 22.84 -2.86 -12.10
N TYR A 42 22.89 -2.01 -11.07
CA TYR A 42 24.15 -1.48 -10.55
C TYR A 42 25.06 -2.60 -10.02
N TYR A 43 24.52 -3.54 -9.24
CA TYR A 43 25.24 -4.70 -8.70
C TYR A 43 25.76 -5.67 -9.77
N ILE A 44 25.21 -5.65 -10.99
CA ILE A 44 25.68 -6.50 -12.09
C ILE A 44 26.85 -5.86 -12.84
N ILE A 45 26.88 -4.54 -12.92
CA ILE A 45 27.88 -3.80 -13.71
C ILE A 45 29.10 -3.43 -12.89
N TYR A 46 28.90 -3.06 -11.64
CA TYR A 46 29.94 -2.58 -10.76
C TYR A 46 30.22 -3.61 -9.67
N ASP A 47 31.50 -3.81 -9.39
CA ASP A 47 31.93 -4.65 -8.29
C ASP A 47 31.45 -4.05 -6.96
N PRO A 48 30.81 -4.85 -6.08
CA PRO A 48 30.19 -4.33 -4.86
C PRO A 48 31.22 -3.85 -3.83
N ILE A 49 32.45 -4.36 -3.92
CA ILE A 49 33.59 -4.03 -3.08
C ILE A 49 34.85 -3.98 -3.96
N GLN A 50 35.78 -3.08 -3.63
CA GLN A 50 37.09 -3.03 -4.26
C GLN A 50 38.14 -2.87 -3.17
N CYS A 51 39.12 -3.77 -3.12
CA CYS A 51 40.08 -3.80 -2.00
C CYS A 51 41.50 -3.40 -2.45
N TRP A 52 42.13 -2.54 -1.66
CA TRP A 52 43.55 -2.22 -1.80
C TRP A 52 44.39 -3.32 -1.17
N MET A 53 45.22 -3.98 -1.98
CA MET A 53 46.07 -5.09 -1.53
C MET A 53 47.58 -4.83 -1.68
N PRO A 54 48.40 -5.48 -0.84
CA PRO A 54 49.85 -5.47 -0.98
C PRO A 54 50.30 -6.09 -2.30
N GLU A 55 51.41 -5.58 -2.84
CA GLU A 55 51.99 -5.99 -4.12
C GLU A 55 52.22 -7.50 -4.25
N GLN A 56 52.59 -8.18 -3.15
CA GLN A 56 52.83 -9.62 -3.12
C GLN A 56 51.58 -10.44 -3.45
N MET A 57 50.39 -10.02 -2.98
CA MET A 57 49.13 -10.71 -3.26
C MET A 57 48.58 -10.35 -4.65
N ALA A 58 48.79 -9.11 -5.08
CA ALA A 58 48.40 -8.66 -6.42
C ALA A 58 49.12 -9.46 -7.52
N LYS A 59 50.41 -9.78 -7.34
CA LYS A 59 51.20 -10.58 -8.30
C LYS A 59 50.66 -12.01 -8.50
N ASN A 60 49.99 -12.56 -7.50
CA ASN A 60 49.44 -13.92 -7.54
C ASN A 60 47.98 -13.97 -8.05
N ASN A 61 47.43 -12.85 -8.52
CA ASN A 61 46.04 -12.74 -8.98
C ASN A 61 44.99 -13.13 -7.91
N TRP A 62 45.30 -12.91 -6.63
CA TRP A 62 44.38 -13.19 -5.52
C TRP A 62 43.36 -12.09 -5.27
N GLU A 63 43.34 -11.05 -6.13
CA GLU A 63 42.51 -9.87 -5.95
C GLU A 63 41.03 -10.20 -5.80
N LYS A 64 40.47 -10.91 -6.78
CA LYS A 64 39.07 -11.34 -6.75
C LYS A 64 38.75 -12.27 -5.59
N TYR A 65 39.69 -13.15 -5.22
CA TYR A 65 39.48 -14.06 -4.10
C TYR A 65 39.36 -13.28 -2.78
N VAL A 66 40.24 -12.31 -2.54
CA VAL A 66 40.21 -11.49 -1.33
C VAL A 66 38.95 -10.62 -1.29
N GLU A 67 38.56 -10.03 -2.43
CA GLU A 67 37.31 -9.26 -2.53
C GLU A 67 36.09 -10.11 -2.22
N ASP A 68 35.96 -11.29 -2.82
CA ASP A 68 34.85 -12.21 -2.56
C ASP A 68 34.87 -12.74 -1.12
N TYR A 69 36.05 -13.04 -0.58
CA TYR A 69 36.22 -13.48 0.81
C TYR A 69 35.77 -12.41 1.79
N CYS A 70 36.21 -11.16 1.60
CA CYS A 70 35.85 -10.03 2.44
C CYS A 70 34.40 -9.57 2.29
N TYR A 71 33.75 -9.88 1.16
CA TYR A 71 32.35 -9.49 0.94
C TYR A 71 31.35 -10.56 1.39
N TYR A 72 31.65 -11.85 1.16
CA TYR A 72 30.71 -12.95 1.38
C TYR A 72 31.02 -13.80 2.60
N VAL A 73 32.28 -13.92 3.01
CA VAL A 73 32.70 -14.85 4.07
C VAL A 73 32.99 -14.11 5.36
N GLU A 74 33.91 -13.15 5.31
CA GLU A 74 34.27 -12.31 6.46
C GLU A 74 33.45 -11.03 6.51
N ASN A 75 33.26 -10.51 7.73
CA ASN A 75 32.59 -9.22 7.90
C ASN A 75 33.61 -8.09 7.80
N THR A 76 33.23 -7.04 7.07
CA THR A 76 33.99 -5.79 7.10
C THR A 76 33.65 -4.98 8.34
N TYR A 77 34.61 -4.22 8.85
CA TYR A 77 34.41 -3.33 9.99
C TYR A 77 34.83 -1.91 9.64
N PHE A 78 34.17 -0.94 10.26
CA PHE A 78 34.52 0.47 10.12
C PHE A 78 35.33 0.94 11.32
N VAL A 79 36.40 1.69 11.03
CA VAL A 79 37.24 2.38 12.01
C VAL A 79 37.36 3.84 11.56
N SER A 80 37.15 4.77 12.49
CA SER A 80 37.41 6.18 12.22
C SER A 80 38.91 6.42 12.13
N LEU A 81 39.37 6.88 10.96
CA LEU A 81 40.78 7.15 10.68
C LEU A 81 41.35 8.39 11.41
N GLU A 82 40.52 9.16 12.11
CA GLU A 82 40.95 10.35 12.85
C GLU A 82 41.53 10.03 14.24
N ASN A 83 41.29 8.82 14.77
CA ASN A 83 41.88 8.36 16.03
C ASN A 83 42.95 7.29 15.74
N ASP A 84 44.14 7.50 16.31
CA ASP A 84 45.40 6.79 16.06
C ASP A 84 45.37 5.24 16.14
N THR A 85 46.41 4.67 15.53
CA THR A 85 46.65 3.31 14.98
C THR A 85 46.50 2.04 15.85
N HIS A 86 45.89 2.06 17.03
CA HIS A 86 45.67 0.84 17.81
C HIS A 86 44.33 0.86 18.53
N LEU A 87 43.24 0.73 17.77
CA LEU A 87 41.93 0.56 18.36
C LEU A 87 41.75 -0.90 18.82
N PRO A 88 41.40 -1.13 20.10
CA PRO A 88 41.10 -2.48 20.58
C PRO A 88 39.93 -3.07 19.81
N GLU A 89 39.95 -4.40 19.63
CA GLU A 89 38.96 -5.19 18.90
C GLU A 89 37.50 -4.88 19.31
N ALA A 90 37.30 -4.39 20.54
CA ALA A 90 36.03 -3.97 21.12
C ALA A 90 35.35 -2.74 20.45
N GLU A 91 36.08 -1.92 19.69
CA GLU A 91 35.53 -0.74 18.99
C GLU A 91 35.25 -0.99 17.49
N ARG A 92 35.44 -2.23 17.02
CA ARG A 92 35.16 -2.60 15.62
C ARG A 92 33.65 -2.72 15.41
N HIS A 93 33.07 -1.73 14.75
CA HIS A 93 31.68 -1.80 14.30
C HIS A 93 31.56 -2.63 13.02
N GLU A 94 31.31 -3.92 13.17
CA GLU A 94 31.08 -4.86 12.06
C GLU A 94 29.83 -4.47 11.25
N GLN A 95 29.99 -4.44 9.93
CA GLN A 95 28.98 -3.98 8.99
C GLN A 95 28.31 -5.19 8.31
N LYS A 96 27.31 -5.77 8.98
CA LYS A 96 26.64 -7.02 8.55
C LYS A 96 25.40 -6.83 7.66
N TYR A 97 25.12 -5.62 7.18
CA TYR A 97 23.83 -5.34 6.56
C TYR A 97 23.87 -5.28 5.02
N TYR A 98 25.04 -5.19 4.41
CA TYR A 98 25.17 -4.94 2.96
C TYR A 98 24.59 -6.06 2.10
N TYR A 99 24.76 -7.31 2.52
CA TYR A 99 24.17 -8.46 1.83
C TYR A 99 22.64 -8.52 1.97
N TRP A 100 22.08 -7.90 3.02
CA TRP A 100 20.63 -7.85 3.24
C TRP A 100 19.93 -6.69 2.53
N VAL A 101 20.65 -5.64 2.13
CA VAL A 101 20.06 -4.42 1.52
C VAL A 101 19.08 -4.74 0.38
N PRO A 102 19.46 -5.50 -0.67
CA PRO A 102 18.55 -5.79 -1.77
C PRO A 102 17.39 -6.70 -1.35
N LEU A 103 17.66 -7.63 -0.44
CA LEU A 103 16.66 -8.57 0.08
C LEU A 103 15.58 -7.85 0.89
N ILE A 104 15.97 -6.88 1.72
CA ILE A 104 15.04 -6.08 2.51
C ILE A 104 14.08 -5.35 1.57
N LEU A 105 14.56 -4.68 0.52
CA LEU A 105 13.67 -3.98 -0.43
C LEU A 105 12.68 -4.93 -1.10
N ILE A 106 13.10 -6.15 -1.44
CA ILE A 106 12.23 -7.20 -1.99
C ILE A 106 11.16 -7.62 -0.97
N VAL A 107 11.55 -7.87 0.28
CA VAL A 107 10.61 -8.21 1.36
C VAL A 107 9.63 -7.07 1.60
N GLN A 108 10.11 -5.83 1.63
CA GLN A 108 9.26 -4.64 1.78
C GLN A 108 8.25 -4.52 0.64
N LEU A 109 8.66 -4.79 -0.61
CA LEU A 109 7.75 -4.83 -1.77
C LEU A 109 6.64 -5.87 -1.57
N PHE A 110 6.97 -7.10 -1.18
CA PHE A 110 5.97 -8.15 -0.96
C PHE A 110 4.99 -7.81 0.18
N LEU A 111 5.50 -7.24 1.27
CA LEU A 111 4.68 -6.80 2.38
C LEU A 111 3.70 -5.68 1.95
N PHE A 112 4.12 -4.69 1.14
CA PHE A 112 3.20 -3.69 0.56
C PHE A 112 2.15 -4.28 -0.40
N LEU A 113 2.44 -5.41 -1.06
CA LEU A 113 1.46 -6.11 -1.90
C LEU A 113 0.44 -6.91 -1.09
N THR A 114 0.77 -7.29 0.14
CA THR A 114 -0.01 -8.23 0.97
C THR A 114 -1.40 -7.71 1.33
N PRO A 115 -1.60 -6.47 1.81
CA PRO A 115 -2.93 -5.96 2.14
C PRO A 115 -3.89 -5.96 0.94
N ASN A 116 -3.40 -5.57 -0.24
CA ASN A 116 -4.20 -5.56 -1.46
C ASN A 116 -4.52 -6.98 -1.94
N ALA A 117 -3.58 -7.93 -1.82
CA ALA A 117 -3.85 -9.33 -2.12
C ALA A 117 -4.95 -9.90 -1.21
N ILE A 118 -4.87 -9.64 0.10
CA ILE A 118 -5.89 -10.04 1.08
C ILE A 118 -7.24 -9.42 0.73
N TRP A 119 -7.29 -8.12 0.46
CA TRP A 119 -8.53 -7.43 0.06
C TRP A 119 -9.15 -8.03 -1.22
N ASN A 120 -8.33 -8.30 -2.24
CA ASN A 120 -8.82 -8.92 -3.48
C ASN A 120 -9.35 -10.34 -3.25
N CYS A 121 -8.73 -11.10 -2.34
CA CYS A 121 -9.20 -12.44 -1.97
C CYS A 121 -10.55 -12.39 -1.23
N ILE A 122 -10.71 -11.45 -0.28
CA ILE A 122 -11.94 -11.34 0.49
C ILE A 122 -13.07 -10.74 -0.36
N SER A 123 -12.80 -9.68 -1.13
CA SER A 123 -13.81 -9.02 -2.00
C SER A 123 -14.33 -9.94 -3.11
N LYS A 124 -13.53 -10.89 -3.61
CA LYS A 124 -14.04 -11.94 -4.52
C LYS A 124 -15.05 -12.86 -3.83
N ARG A 125 -14.84 -13.18 -2.55
CA ARG A 125 -15.75 -14.04 -1.77
C ARG A 125 -17.05 -13.32 -1.39
N THR A 126 -17.01 -11.99 -1.26
CA THR A 126 -18.19 -11.19 -0.91
C THR A 126 -19.17 -11.01 -2.06
N GLY A 127 -18.83 -11.42 -3.30
CA GLY A 127 -19.69 -11.22 -4.48
C GLY A 127 -19.79 -9.77 -4.97
N LEU A 128 -19.43 -8.79 -4.13
CA LEU A 128 -19.23 -7.38 -4.48
C LEU A 128 -17.89 -7.21 -5.20
N ASN A 129 -17.80 -7.73 -6.42
CA ASN A 129 -16.74 -7.32 -7.31
C ASN A 129 -17.00 -5.89 -7.76
N ALA A 130 -16.40 -4.93 -7.07
CA ALA A 130 -16.34 -3.54 -7.55
C ALA A 130 -15.81 -3.46 -9.00
N LYS A 131 -15.02 -4.46 -9.47
CA LYS A 131 -14.63 -4.59 -10.89
C LYS A 131 -15.81 -4.83 -11.83
N THR A 132 -16.76 -5.67 -11.45
CA THR A 132 -17.97 -5.96 -12.25
C THR A 132 -18.87 -4.73 -12.26
N ILE A 133 -19.05 -4.11 -11.09
CA ILE A 133 -19.81 -2.85 -10.96
C ILE A 133 -19.16 -1.76 -11.82
N LEU A 134 -17.85 -1.54 -11.69
CA LEU A 134 -17.10 -0.54 -12.47
C LEU A 134 -16.95 -0.90 -13.94
N SER A 135 -17.01 -2.18 -14.34
CA SER A 135 -17.01 -2.56 -15.77
C SER A 135 -18.33 -2.25 -16.44
N HIS A 136 -19.45 -2.40 -15.71
CA HIS A 136 -20.74 -1.87 -16.18
C HIS A 136 -20.73 -0.34 -16.24
N VAL A 137 -19.98 0.34 -15.35
CA VAL A 137 -19.80 1.81 -15.40
C VAL A 137 -18.87 2.25 -16.54
N LYS A 138 -17.76 1.56 -16.82
CA LYS A 138 -16.80 2.02 -17.85
C LYS A 138 -17.29 1.87 -19.28
N GLY A 139 -18.32 1.08 -19.53
CA GLY A 139 -19.06 1.10 -20.80
C GLY A 139 -19.81 2.41 -21.06
N THR A 140 -19.95 3.29 -20.05
CA THR A 140 -20.76 4.53 -20.09
C THR A 140 -19.94 5.82 -20.21
N SER A 141 -18.65 5.74 -20.60
CA SER A 141 -17.78 6.94 -20.69
C SER A 141 -18.04 7.84 -21.90
N GLU A 142 -18.97 7.49 -22.79
CA GLU A 142 -19.52 8.42 -23.78
C GLU A 142 -20.88 8.93 -23.25
N PRO A 143 -21.08 10.26 -23.08
CA PRO A 143 -22.37 10.78 -22.66
C PRO A 143 -23.41 10.49 -23.76
N PRO A 144 -24.44 9.66 -23.51
CA PRO A 144 -25.44 9.39 -24.54
C PRO A 144 -26.39 10.60 -24.65
N PRO A 145 -26.88 10.92 -25.85
CA PRO A 145 -27.86 11.96 -26.03
C PRO A 145 -29.21 11.48 -25.48
N HIS A 146 -29.65 12.09 -24.37
CA HIS A 146 -31.05 12.28 -23.99
C HIS A 146 -32.01 11.13 -24.37
N LYS A 147 -31.83 9.93 -23.81
CA LYS A 147 -32.87 8.89 -23.84
C LYS A 147 -33.02 8.19 -22.49
N LEU A 148 -34.19 7.58 -22.34
CA LEU A 148 -34.68 6.89 -21.14
C LEU A 148 -33.58 6.07 -20.47
N ILE A 149 -33.63 6.03 -19.12
CA ILE A 149 -32.76 5.28 -18.21
C ILE A 149 -32.02 4.22 -19.01
N ASN A 150 -30.70 4.36 -19.22
CA ASN A 150 -29.94 3.28 -19.84
C ASN A 150 -30.35 2.03 -19.08
N ALA A 151 -30.97 1.05 -19.76
CA ALA A 151 -31.47 -0.16 -19.12
C ALA A 151 -30.36 -0.84 -18.29
N GLU A 152 -29.11 -0.54 -18.65
CA GLU A 152 -27.86 -0.87 -18.00
C GLU A 152 -27.64 -0.21 -16.63
N SER A 153 -27.97 1.07 -16.42
CA SER A 153 -27.88 1.74 -15.10
C SER A 153 -28.91 1.17 -14.12
N TRP A 154 -30.11 0.86 -14.60
CA TRP A 154 -31.13 0.18 -13.81
C TRP A 154 -30.74 -1.28 -13.53
N ALA A 155 -30.21 -1.99 -14.53
CA ALA A 155 -29.66 -3.34 -14.35
C ALA A 155 -28.48 -3.38 -13.39
N ALA A 156 -27.61 -2.36 -13.40
CA ALA A 156 -26.49 -2.26 -12.48
C ALA A 156 -26.95 -1.90 -11.06
N ALA A 157 -27.93 -1.00 -10.89
CA ALA A 157 -28.54 -0.72 -9.59
C ALA A 157 -29.26 -1.95 -9.02
N LYS A 158 -30.01 -2.69 -9.85
CA LYS A 158 -30.67 -3.94 -9.51
C LYS A 158 -29.67 -5.05 -9.18
N TYR A 159 -28.56 -5.15 -9.92
CA TYR A 159 -27.46 -6.07 -9.64
C TYR A 159 -26.76 -5.74 -8.30
N ILE A 160 -26.53 -4.46 -8.01
CA ILE A 160 -25.99 -4.02 -6.72
C ILE A 160 -26.98 -4.37 -5.59
N HIS A 161 -28.28 -4.14 -5.80
CA HIS A 161 -29.31 -4.52 -4.83
C HIS A 161 -29.34 -6.04 -4.59
N GLU A 162 -29.37 -6.85 -5.65
CA GLU A 162 -29.35 -8.30 -5.57
C GLU A 162 -28.10 -8.81 -4.86
N ILE A 163 -26.91 -8.25 -5.11
CA ILE A 163 -25.69 -8.65 -4.40
C ILE A 163 -25.71 -8.20 -2.95
N ILE A 164 -26.08 -6.96 -2.64
CA ILE A 164 -26.16 -6.48 -1.24
C ILE A 164 -27.16 -7.34 -0.45
N PHE A 165 -28.31 -7.67 -1.05
CA PHE A 165 -29.33 -8.50 -0.46
C PHE A 165 -28.90 -9.98 -0.33
N PHE A 166 -28.23 -10.56 -1.33
CA PHE A 166 -27.69 -11.93 -1.26
C PHE A 166 -26.52 -12.06 -0.28
N SER A 167 -25.64 -11.07 -0.21
CA SER A 167 -24.52 -11.02 0.74
C SER A 167 -25.03 -10.93 2.19
N CYS A 168 -26.16 -10.26 2.43
CA CYS A 168 -26.84 -10.30 3.72
C CYS A 168 -27.38 -11.69 4.10
N ARG A 169 -27.60 -12.60 3.14
CA ARG A 169 -28.12 -13.97 3.39
C ARG A 169 -27.03 -15.04 3.43
N ARG A 170 -25.82 -14.77 2.92
CA ARG A 170 -24.73 -15.75 2.85
C ARG A 170 -24.06 -15.90 4.22
N LYS A 171 -24.32 -17.02 4.91
CA LYS A 171 -23.56 -17.42 6.11
C LYS A 171 -22.12 -17.76 5.71
N ILE A 172 -21.23 -16.79 5.72
CA ILE A 172 -19.79 -17.02 5.49
C ILE A 172 -19.16 -17.33 6.85
N ARG A 173 -18.75 -18.59 7.07
CA ARG A 173 -17.84 -18.95 8.16
C ARG A 173 -16.45 -18.40 7.84
N LEU A 174 -16.12 -17.21 8.32
CA LEU A 174 -14.71 -16.84 8.48
C LEU A 174 -14.21 -17.48 9.77
N PHE A 175 -13.22 -18.38 9.65
CA PHE A 175 -12.39 -18.82 10.77
C PHE A 175 -13.10 -19.45 11.99
N GLY A 176 -14.25 -20.12 11.85
CA GLY A 176 -14.75 -21.10 12.83
C GLY A 176 -14.97 -20.68 14.31
N ILE A 177 -14.67 -19.44 14.70
CA ILE A 177 -14.54 -19.02 16.11
C ILE A 177 -15.72 -18.13 16.55
N PHE A 178 -16.44 -17.50 15.63
CA PHE A 178 -17.57 -16.61 15.98
C PHE A 178 -18.91 -17.06 15.36
N PRO A 179 -20.01 -17.09 16.16
CA PRO A 179 -21.32 -17.49 15.68
C PRO A 179 -21.86 -16.48 14.67
N SER A 180 -22.20 -16.99 13.48
CA SER A 180 -22.77 -16.29 12.33
C SER A 180 -24.10 -15.62 12.66
N LYS A 181 -24.09 -14.35 13.07
CA LYS A 181 -25.21 -13.43 12.81
C LYS A 181 -25.08 -12.92 11.37
N THR A 182 -26.18 -12.83 10.63
CA THR A 182 -26.22 -12.23 9.29
C THR A 182 -25.88 -10.74 9.40
N TYR A 183 -24.62 -10.38 9.16
CA TYR A 183 -24.16 -9.00 9.27
C TYR A 183 -24.53 -8.23 8.00
N ASN A 184 -25.48 -7.30 8.14
CA ASN A 184 -25.85 -6.29 7.14
C ASN A 184 -24.74 -5.26 6.83
N GLU A 185 -23.51 -5.48 7.34
CA GLU A 185 -22.39 -4.52 7.37
C GLU A 185 -21.02 -5.17 7.06
N TYR A 186 -21.04 -6.37 6.49
CA TYR A 186 -19.83 -7.18 6.29
C TYR A 186 -18.86 -6.56 5.28
N PHE A 187 -19.36 -5.94 4.21
CA PHE A 187 -18.50 -5.29 3.21
C PHE A 187 -17.77 -4.08 3.80
N THR A 188 -18.50 -3.24 4.54
CA THR A 188 -17.95 -2.07 5.23
C THR A 188 -16.90 -2.47 6.27
N ALA A 189 -17.21 -3.47 7.11
CA ALA A 189 -16.27 -3.98 8.11
C ALA A 189 -14.99 -4.55 7.47
N THR A 190 -15.13 -5.30 6.38
CA THR A 190 -13.97 -5.83 5.64
C THR A 190 -13.13 -4.71 5.04
N TYR A 191 -13.75 -3.66 4.50
CA TYR A 191 -13.04 -2.53 3.93
C TYR A 191 -12.30 -1.71 4.99
N LEU A 192 -12.91 -1.49 6.17
CA LEU A 192 -12.24 -0.87 7.31
C LEU A 192 -11.06 -1.72 7.81
N CYS A 193 -11.20 -3.05 7.84
CA CYS A 193 -10.10 -3.96 8.15
C CYS A 193 -8.95 -3.85 7.14
N TYR A 194 -9.26 -3.73 5.84
CA TYR A 194 -8.25 -3.46 4.82
C TYR A 194 -7.52 -2.12 5.04
N LYS A 195 -8.22 -1.04 5.40
CA LYS A 195 -7.61 0.25 5.75
C LYS A 195 -6.69 0.13 6.97
N PHE A 196 -7.14 -0.58 8.00
CA PHE A 196 -6.36 -0.84 9.20
C PHE A 196 -5.08 -1.62 8.86
N LEU A 197 -5.19 -2.66 8.04
CA LEU A 197 -4.06 -3.46 7.59
C LEU A 197 -3.05 -2.64 6.77
N ASN A 198 -3.50 -1.71 5.92
CA ASN A 198 -2.61 -0.78 5.22
C ASN A 198 -1.84 0.12 6.20
N CYS A 199 -2.50 0.65 7.23
CA CYS A 199 -1.87 1.47 8.26
C CYS A 199 -0.84 0.68 9.08
N LEU A 200 -1.20 -0.54 9.49
CA LEU A 200 -0.29 -1.45 10.20
C LEU A 200 0.92 -1.80 9.34
N ASN A 201 0.69 -2.09 8.06
CA ASN A 201 1.77 -2.38 7.12
C ASN A 201 2.69 -1.16 6.95
N SER A 202 2.18 0.04 6.64
CA SER A 202 3.05 1.21 6.48
C SER A 202 3.84 1.56 7.75
N PHE A 203 3.23 1.38 8.93
CA PHE A 203 3.92 1.58 10.20
C PHE A 203 5.02 0.52 10.44
N ALA A 204 4.72 -0.76 10.20
CA ALA A 204 5.72 -1.83 10.31
C ALA A 204 6.90 -1.62 9.35
N GLN A 205 6.64 -1.13 8.15
CA GLN A 205 7.68 -0.79 7.16
C GLN A 205 8.60 0.32 7.65
N LEU A 206 8.04 1.36 8.26
CA LEU A 206 8.81 2.44 8.85
C LEU A 206 9.66 1.94 10.04
N LEU A 207 9.13 1.02 10.85
CA LEU A 207 9.88 0.39 11.94
C LEU A 207 11.04 -0.48 11.41
N ILE A 208 10.80 -1.28 10.37
CA ILE A 208 11.85 -2.08 9.71
C ILE A 208 12.95 -1.16 9.20
N LEU A 209 12.59 -0.04 8.55
CA LEU A 209 13.56 0.93 8.04
C LEU A 209 14.36 1.60 9.18
N ASN A 210 13.70 2.00 10.27
CA ASN A 210 14.36 2.58 11.44
C ASN A 210 15.35 1.61 12.07
N ARG A 211 14.95 0.34 12.26
CA ARG A 211 15.82 -0.71 12.80
C ARG A 211 17.04 -0.94 11.91
N PHE A 212 16.87 -0.80 10.59
CA PHE A 212 17.94 -0.96 9.62
C PHE A 212 18.91 0.24 9.56
N LEU A 213 18.40 1.48 9.68
CA LEU A 213 19.17 2.73 9.58
C LEU A 213 20.07 3.03 10.81
N SER A 214 19.91 2.31 11.92
CA SER A 214 20.77 2.22 13.12
C SER A 214 19.95 2.39 14.41
N GLU A 215 20.37 1.70 15.48
CA GLU A 215 19.80 1.78 16.84
C GLU A 215 20.04 3.14 17.53
N SER A 216 20.98 3.95 17.03
CA SER A 216 21.42 5.19 17.68
C SER A 216 20.37 6.33 17.66
N TYR A 217 19.39 6.27 16.75
CA TYR A 217 18.39 7.32 16.58
C TYR A 217 16.97 6.77 16.73
N THR A 218 16.15 7.39 17.59
CA THR A 218 14.72 7.08 17.74
C THR A 218 13.91 7.35 16.46
N PHE A 219 14.33 8.36 15.68
CA PHE A 219 13.81 8.66 14.34
C PHE A 219 14.97 8.69 13.35
N GLY A 220 15.32 7.53 12.78
CA GLY A 220 16.51 7.35 11.95
C GLY A 220 16.63 8.35 10.80
N GLY A 221 15.54 8.64 10.08
CA GLY A 221 15.58 9.55 8.94
C GLY A 221 15.83 11.02 9.29
N PHE A 222 15.28 11.52 10.41
CA PHE A 222 15.55 12.90 10.84
C PHE A 222 16.97 13.07 11.39
N GLY A 223 17.47 12.08 12.14
CA GLY A 223 18.86 12.06 12.61
C GLY A 223 19.85 12.09 11.44
N LEU A 224 19.66 11.20 10.47
CA LEU A 224 20.53 11.10 9.30
C LEU A 224 20.42 12.32 8.38
N LEU A 225 19.23 12.89 8.21
CA LEU A 225 19.08 14.14 7.44
C LEU A 225 19.79 15.32 8.13
N ARG A 226 19.67 15.42 9.45
CA ARG A 226 20.38 16.46 10.22
C ARG A 226 21.90 16.31 10.07
N ASP A 227 22.41 15.09 10.19
CA ASP A 227 23.84 14.82 10.02
C ASP A 227 24.34 15.23 8.63
N LEU A 228 23.53 15.00 7.59
CA LEU A 228 23.84 15.47 6.23
C LEU A 228 23.81 17.00 6.07
N LEU A 229 22.86 17.68 6.69
CA LEU A 229 22.79 19.15 6.64
C LEU A 229 23.92 19.82 7.40
N ILE A 230 24.45 19.14 8.43
CA ILE A 230 25.61 19.58 9.22
C ILE A 230 26.93 19.12 8.57
N GLU A 231 26.87 18.47 7.41
CA GLU A 231 28.03 17.90 6.70
C GLU A 231 28.87 16.97 7.58
N LYS A 232 28.22 16.28 8.53
CA LYS A 232 28.87 15.28 9.37
C LYS A 232 29.07 14.01 8.56
N ASP A 233 30.27 13.86 8.03
CA ASP A 233 30.64 12.72 7.18
C ASP A 233 30.53 11.36 7.90
N TRP A 234 30.37 10.30 7.09
CA TRP A 234 30.40 8.89 7.51
C TRP A 234 31.64 8.53 8.34
N LYS A 235 32.73 9.29 8.20
CA LYS A 235 33.97 9.16 8.99
C LYS A 235 33.76 9.38 10.49
N LEU A 236 32.76 10.18 10.87
CA LEU A 236 32.45 10.55 12.25
C LEU A 236 31.24 9.80 12.81
N THR A 237 30.28 9.44 11.94
CA THR A 237 29.05 8.75 12.35
C THR A 237 29.15 7.24 12.28
N GLY A 238 30.04 6.71 11.42
CA GLY A 238 30.12 5.28 11.11
C GLY A 238 28.85 4.74 10.42
N HIS A 239 27.93 5.62 10.02
CA HIS A 239 26.74 5.24 9.26
C HIS A 239 27.07 5.24 7.76
N PHE A 240 26.73 4.13 7.11
CA PHE A 240 27.03 3.90 5.69
C PHE A 240 28.49 4.28 5.30
N PRO A 241 29.51 3.66 5.92
CA PRO A 241 30.90 3.93 5.61
C PRO A 241 31.26 3.56 4.17
N ARG A 242 31.97 4.45 3.48
CA ARG A 242 32.41 4.22 2.09
C ARG A 242 33.73 3.45 2.03
N VAL A 243 34.43 3.38 3.16
CA VAL A 243 35.68 2.64 3.34
C VAL A 243 35.54 1.78 4.59
N THR A 244 35.90 0.51 4.47
CA THR A 244 35.93 -0.46 5.57
C THR A 244 37.21 -1.27 5.54
N PHE A 245 37.51 -1.94 6.64
CA PHE A 245 38.65 -2.85 6.77
C PHE A 245 38.16 -4.29 6.83
N CYS A 246 39.00 -5.20 6.33
CA CYS A 246 38.78 -6.65 6.36
C CYS A 246 40.08 -7.32 6.78
N ASP A 247 39.98 -8.27 7.71
CA ASP A 247 41.13 -9.06 8.14
C ASP A 247 41.10 -10.41 7.42
N VAL A 248 42.13 -10.69 6.63
CA VAL A 248 42.30 -11.92 5.84
C VAL A 248 43.35 -12.78 6.50
N SER A 249 43.02 -14.04 6.77
CA SER A 249 43.98 -15.03 7.29
C SER A 249 44.30 -16.06 6.22
N ILE A 250 45.57 -16.13 5.81
CA ILE A 250 46.05 -17.09 4.81
C ILE A 250 46.92 -18.12 5.53
N ARG A 251 46.66 -19.40 5.25
CA ARG A 251 47.53 -20.50 5.68
C ARG A 251 48.39 -20.90 4.49
N ASP A 252 49.69 -20.71 4.65
CA ASP A 252 50.68 -21.24 3.72
C ASP A 252 51.19 -22.58 4.27
N ASP A 253 51.27 -23.62 3.44
CA ASP A 253 51.64 -24.98 3.85
C ASP A 253 53.08 -25.05 4.40
N GLU A 254 53.92 -24.06 4.08
CA GLU A 254 55.29 -23.92 4.59
C GLU A 254 55.37 -23.32 6.01
N SER A 255 54.35 -22.59 6.44
CA SER A 255 54.33 -21.88 7.73
C SER A 255 53.33 -22.51 8.70
N SER A 256 53.76 -22.85 9.92
CA SER A 256 52.89 -23.46 10.93
C SER A 256 51.87 -22.49 11.55
N LEU A 257 51.96 -21.19 11.24
CA LEU A 257 51.12 -20.12 11.78
C LEU A 257 50.40 -19.37 10.64
N PRO A 258 49.11 -19.06 10.78
CA PRO A 258 48.39 -18.26 9.78
C PRO A 258 48.95 -16.83 9.71
N MET A 259 49.13 -16.32 8.50
CA MET A 259 49.50 -14.92 8.26
C MET A 259 48.24 -14.07 8.14
N ASN A 260 48.13 -13.03 8.97
CA ASN A 260 46.99 -12.12 8.99
C ASN A 260 47.34 -10.82 8.26
N PHE A 261 46.49 -10.43 7.31
CA PHE A 261 46.60 -9.19 6.57
C PHE A 261 45.32 -8.37 6.75
N THR A 262 45.44 -7.10 7.10
CA THR A 262 44.31 -6.16 7.06
C THR A 262 44.33 -5.42 5.73
N VAL A 263 43.26 -5.55 4.96
CA VAL A 263 43.07 -4.86 3.68
C VAL A 263 42.03 -3.76 3.81
N GLN A 264 42.25 -2.66 3.10
CA GLN A 264 41.32 -1.54 3.04
C GLN A 264 40.42 -1.69 1.81
N CYS A 265 39.10 -1.69 2.01
CA CYS A 265 38.14 -1.87 0.93
C CYS A 265 37.21 -0.67 0.80
N VAL A 266 36.86 -0.33 -0.44
CA VAL A 266 35.92 0.72 -0.81
C VAL A 266 34.58 0.08 -1.16
N LEU A 267 33.49 0.69 -0.67
CA LEU A 267 32.11 0.24 -0.91
C LEU A 267 31.32 1.33 -1.68
N PRO A 268 31.42 1.38 -3.02
CA PRO A 268 30.77 2.40 -3.83
C PRO A 268 29.24 2.39 -3.66
N ASN A 269 28.65 1.21 -3.49
CA ASN A 269 27.20 1.01 -3.38
C ASN A 269 26.62 1.73 -2.16
N ASN A 270 27.43 1.96 -1.13
CA ASN A 270 26.95 2.54 0.10
C ASN A 270 26.54 4.01 -0.05
N MET A 271 27.19 4.73 -0.95
CA MET A 271 26.82 6.11 -1.29
C MET A 271 25.39 6.18 -1.85
N PHE A 272 24.97 5.17 -2.64
CA PHE A 272 23.60 5.09 -3.15
C PHE A 272 22.61 4.66 -2.08
N ASN A 273 22.96 3.64 -1.29
CA ASN A 273 22.11 3.13 -0.21
C ASN A 273 21.75 4.25 0.77
N GLU A 274 22.74 5.02 1.22
CA GLU A 274 22.55 6.17 2.09
C GLU A 274 21.42 7.10 1.58
N LYS A 275 21.45 7.48 0.30
CA LYS A 275 20.45 8.40 -0.28
C LYS A 275 19.10 7.73 -0.51
N ILE A 276 19.08 6.48 -0.98
CA ILE A 276 17.85 5.71 -1.21
C ILE A 276 17.08 5.53 0.09
N TYR A 277 17.74 5.10 1.16
CA TYR A 277 17.09 4.84 2.45
C TYR A 277 16.56 6.11 3.11
N ILE A 278 17.22 7.26 2.96
CA ILE A 278 16.70 8.55 3.44
C ILE A 278 15.40 8.92 2.71
N ILE A 279 15.40 8.84 1.37
CA ILE A 279 14.21 9.16 0.57
C ILE A 279 13.05 8.21 0.92
N LEU A 280 13.34 6.90 1.04
CA LEU A 280 12.35 5.90 1.44
C LEU A 280 11.79 6.16 2.84
N TRP A 281 12.62 6.61 3.79
CA TRP A 281 12.18 6.91 5.14
C TRP A 281 11.12 8.01 5.16
N PHE A 282 11.40 9.15 4.50
CA PHE A 282 10.45 10.26 4.41
C PHE A 282 9.18 9.85 3.65
N TRP A 283 9.32 9.05 2.59
CA TRP A 283 8.17 8.52 1.85
C TRP A 283 7.28 7.65 2.74
N PHE A 284 7.85 6.69 3.49
CA PHE A 284 7.08 5.81 4.38
C PHE A 284 6.48 6.55 5.58
N ALA A 285 7.17 7.55 6.11
CA ALA A 285 6.63 8.42 7.16
C ALA A 285 5.40 9.19 6.66
N ALA A 286 5.50 9.83 5.48
CA ALA A 286 4.38 10.52 4.85
C ALA A 286 3.22 9.57 4.52
N LEU A 287 3.51 8.39 3.97
CA LEU A 287 2.53 7.36 3.64
C LEU A 287 1.79 6.86 4.89
N THR A 288 2.50 6.66 6.00
CA THR A 288 1.91 6.26 7.28
C THR A 288 0.96 7.33 7.81
N ALA A 289 1.34 8.62 7.76
CA ALA A 289 0.46 9.71 8.16
C ALA A 289 -0.80 9.77 7.29
N LEU A 290 -0.66 9.66 5.95
CA LEU A 290 -1.80 9.65 5.03
C LEU A 290 -2.74 8.45 5.29
N ASN A 291 -2.19 7.27 5.53
CA ASN A 291 -2.99 6.08 5.87
C ASN A 291 -3.76 6.25 7.17
N TYR A 292 -3.13 6.83 8.19
CA TYR A 292 -3.77 7.07 9.47
C TYR A 292 -4.93 8.07 9.36
N VAL A 293 -4.70 9.21 8.70
CA VAL A 293 -5.74 10.22 8.45
C VAL A 293 -6.89 9.61 7.63
N ASN A 294 -6.58 8.81 6.61
CA ASN A 294 -7.60 8.15 5.81
C ASN A 294 -8.43 7.16 6.62
N LEU A 295 -7.78 6.35 7.47
CA LEU A 295 -8.46 5.40 8.34
C LEU A 295 -9.43 6.14 9.28
N LEU A 296 -8.98 7.23 9.92
CA LEU A 296 -9.82 8.05 10.78
C LEU A 296 -11.00 8.66 10.02
N TYR A 297 -10.77 9.18 8.81
CA TYR A 297 -11.82 9.69 7.94
C TYR A 297 -12.88 8.62 7.63
N TRP A 298 -12.47 7.41 7.26
CA TRP A 298 -13.39 6.31 6.97
C TRP A 298 -14.15 5.82 8.20
N ILE A 299 -13.51 5.74 9.37
CA ILE A 299 -14.17 5.39 10.63
C ILE A 299 -15.23 6.44 10.98
N PHE A 300 -14.84 7.72 10.99
CA PHE A 300 -15.72 8.82 11.38
C PHE A 300 -16.94 8.94 10.45
N THR A 301 -16.70 8.91 9.14
CA THR A 301 -17.78 8.99 8.15
C THR A 301 -18.66 7.74 8.09
N SER A 302 -18.18 6.58 8.57
CA SER A 302 -18.96 5.35 8.67
C SER A 302 -19.77 5.27 9.97
N MET A 303 -19.31 5.89 11.06
CA MET A 303 -20.03 5.88 12.34
C MET A 303 -21.10 6.98 12.40
N SER A 304 -20.80 8.20 11.92
CA SER A 304 -21.70 9.35 12.09
C SER A 304 -22.88 9.33 11.13
N TYR A 305 -24.11 9.24 11.66
CA TYR A 305 -25.34 9.31 10.86
C TYR A 305 -25.53 10.66 10.16
N ALA A 306 -25.12 11.76 10.78
CA ALA A 306 -25.23 13.10 10.19
C ALA A 306 -24.44 13.19 8.88
N TRP A 307 -23.22 12.64 8.86
CA TRP A 307 -22.37 12.60 7.66
C TRP A 307 -22.93 11.69 6.57
N LYS A 308 -23.59 10.58 6.92
CA LYS A 308 -24.25 9.70 5.94
C LYS A 308 -25.39 10.45 5.22
N ILE A 309 -26.21 11.17 5.98
CA ILE A 309 -27.31 11.97 5.43
C ILE A 309 -26.77 13.12 4.59
N GLN A 310 -25.75 13.84 5.08
CA GLN A 310 -25.12 14.93 4.33
C GLN A 310 -24.50 14.45 3.02
N PHE A 311 -23.83 13.29 3.01
CA PHE A 311 -23.29 12.71 1.79
C PHE A 311 -24.40 12.42 0.76
N ILE A 312 -25.48 11.75 1.18
CA ILE A 312 -26.63 11.49 0.30
C ILE A 312 -27.23 12.78 -0.22
N LYS A 313 -27.43 13.79 0.64
CA LYS A 313 -27.93 15.09 0.23
C LYS A 313 -27.02 15.76 -0.79
N ALA A 314 -25.71 15.71 -0.60
CA ALA A 314 -24.75 16.26 -1.54
C ALA A 314 -24.83 15.53 -2.90
N GLN A 315 -24.94 14.20 -2.91
CA GLN A 315 -25.14 13.44 -4.15
C GLN A 315 -26.48 13.79 -4.83
N LEU A 316 -27.55 14.02 -4.05
CA LEU A 316 -28.86 14.44 -4.55
C LEU A 316 -28.89 15.90 -5.04
N GLN A 317 -27.88 16.71 -4.73
CA GLN A 317 -27.72 18.08 -5.27
C GLN A 317 -27.07 18.12 -6.66
N PHE A 318 -26.50 17.00 -7.11
CA PHE A 318 -26.07 16.81 -8.50
C PHE A 318 -27.07 15.95 -9.30
N PRO A 319 -28.40 16.21 -9.25
CA PRO A 319 -29.32 15.37 -9.97
C PRO A 319 -29.09 15.58 -11.47
N SER A 320 -29.00 14.49 -12.23
CA SER A 320 -29.44 14.57 -13.62
C SER A 320 -30.87 15.16 -13.62
N LEU A 321 -31.24 15.95 -14.64
CA LEU A 321 -32.53 16.67 -14.74
C LEU A 321 -33.77 15.81 -14.34
N ARG A 322 -33.63 14.49 -14.43
CA ARG A 322 -34.60 13.44 -14.10
C ARG A 322 -34.89 13.24 -12.60
N PHE A 323 -33.93 13.53 -11.72
CA PHE A 323 -34.01 13.25 -10.27
C PHE A 323 -34.19 14.52 -9.42
N ALA A 324 -34.53 15.66 -10.03
CA ALA A 324 -34.68 16.94 -9.33
C ALA A 324 -35.71 16.91 -8.18
N ARG A 325 -36.70 16.01 -8.22
CA ARG A 325 -37.64 15.79 -7.09
C ARG A 325 -36.96 15.14 -5.89
N LEU A 326 -35.93 14.32 -6.09
CA LEU A 326 -35.19 13.68 -4.99
C LEU A 326 -34.36 14.68 -4.17
N ALA A 327 -33.98 15.82 -4.77
CA ALA A 327 -33.32 16.92 -4.06
C ALA A 327 -34.19 17.53 -2.94
N ARG A 328 -35.52 17.30 -2.96
CA ARG A 328 -36.47 17.81 -1.96
C ARG A 328 -36.78 16.84 -0.83
N LEU A 329 -36.12 15.68 -0.78
CA LEU A 329 -36.36 14.70 0.29
C LEU A 329 -36.05 15.25 1.69
N GLY A 330 -36.93 14.97 2.64
CA GLY A 330 -36.72 15.26 4.06
C GLY A 330 -35.66 14.35 4.68
N ASN A 331 -35.09 14.78 5.81
CA ASN A 331 -34.12 13.95 6.57
C ASN A 331 -34.70 12.59 6.99
N GLY A 332 -36.00 12.55 7.31
CA GLY A 332 -36.69 11.34 7.74
C GLY A 332 -36.75 10.28 6.64
N ASP A 333 -37.13 10.68 5.42
CA ASP A 333 -37.23 9.77 4.27
C ASP A 333 -35.86 9.21 3.88
N ILE A 334 -34.82 10.07 3.90
CA ILE A 334 -33.43 9.64 3.64
C ILE A 334 -32.96 8.64 4.70
N LEU A 335 -33.27 8.89 5.98
CA LEU A 335 -32.91 7.99 7.06
C LEU A 335 -33.63 6.64 6.94
N GLN A 336 -34.91 6.66 6.55
CA GLN A 336 -35.68 5.45 6.30
C GLN A 336 -35.08 4.64 5.13
N PHE A 337 -34.77 5.30 4.01
CA PHE A 337 -34.09 4.68 2.87
C PHE A 337 -32.73 4.08 3.25
N LEU A 338 -31.92 4.81 4.02
CA LEU A 338 -30.63 4.36 4.54
C LEU A 338 -30.77 3.10 5.40
N GLN A 339 -31.70 3.07 6.35
CA GLN A 339 -31.83 1.97 7.31
C GLN A 339 -32.49 0.73 6.70
N GLN A 340 -33.49 0.92 5.84
CA GLN A 340 -34.30 -0.19 5.33
C GLN A 340 -33.72 -0.82 4.07
N TRP A 341 -33.11 0.00 3.18
CA TRP A 341 -32.71 -0.45 1.84
C TRP A 341 -31.20 -0.38 1.61
N LEU A 342 -30.59 0.81 1.70
CA LEU A 342 -29.18 1.00 1.31
C LEU A 342 -28.20 0.35 2.29
N LYS A 343 -28.50 0.43 3.59
CA LYS A 343 -27.66 -0.04 4.71
C LYS A 343 -26.23 0.57 4.64
N MET A 344 -25.35 0.11 5.52
CA MET A 344 -23.96 0.58 5.56
C MET A 344 -23.16 0.13 4.33
N ASP A 345 -23.39 -1.09 3.87
CA ASP A 345 -22.64 -1.67 2.76
C ASP A 345 -22.93 -0.98 1.43
N GLY A 346 -24.19 -0.61 1.16
CA GLY A 346 -24.55 0.16 -0.02
C GLY A 346 -23.97 1.57 0.00
N LEU A 347 -23.92 2.21 1.16
CA LEU A 347 -23.32 3.53 1.30
C LEU A 347 -21.80 3.50 1.07
N THR A 348 -21.11 2.51 1.60
CA THR A 348 -19.66 2.31 1.37
C THR A 348 -19.38 2.03 -0.11
N ALA A 349 -20.20 1.18 -0.75
CA ALA A 349 -20.09 0.92 -2.18
C ALA A 349 -20.31 2.19 -3.02
N LEU A 350 -21.33 3.00 -2.68
CA LEU A 350 -21.61 4.27 -3.35
C LEU A 350 -20.47 5.27 -3.22
N ARG A 351 -19.88 5.41 -2.03
CA ARG A 351 -18.68 6.25 -1.81
C ARG A 351 -17.50 5.81 -2.65
N LEU A 352 -17.27 4.49 -2.76
CA LEU A 352 -16.23 3.95 -3.62
C LEU A 352 -16.52 4.22 -5.11
N ILE A 353 -17.78 4.17 -5.54
CA ILE A 353 -18.16 4.54 -6.91
C ILE A 353 -17.87 6.03 -7.16
N SER A 354 -18.27 6.92 -6.25
CA SER A 354 -17.93 8.36 -6.28
C SER A 354 -16.44 8.58 -6.44
N ALA A 355 -15.62 7.97 -5.59
CA ALA A 355 -14.16 8.15 -5.58
C ALA A 355 -13.48 7.63 -6.86
N ASN A 356 -14.09 6.66 -7.56
CA ASN A 356 -13.51 6.04 -8.75
C ASN A 356 -14.06 6.57 -10.08
N SER A 357 -15.34 6.96 -10.11
CA SER A 357 -16.10 7.29 -11.34
C SER A 357 -16.68 8.71 -11.34
N GLY A 358 -16.53 9.45 -10.24
CA GLY A 358 -17.07 10.79 -10.07
C GLY A 358 -18.45 10.81 -9.43
N ASP A 359 -18.80 11.96 -8.84
CA ASP A 359 -20.04 12.16 -8.09
C ASP A 359 -21.29 12.12 -8.98
N PHE A 360 -21.20 12.55 -10.24
CA PHE A 360 -22.33 12.51 -11.17
C PHE A 360 -22.84 11.08 -11.41
N VAL A 361 -21.92 10.15 -11.71
CA VAL A 361 -22.24 8.74 -11.91
C VAL A 361 -22.84 8.14 -10.63
N SER A 362 -22.24 8.44 -9.48
CA SER A 362 -22.71 8.02 -8.16
C SER A 362 -24.14 8.51 -7.87
N SER A 363 -24.46 9.75 -8.23
CA SER A 363 -25.82 10.31 -8.09
C SER A 363 -26.86 9.58 -8.94
N ASP A 364 -26.54 9.24 -10.19
CA ASP A 364 -27.45 8.48 -11.05
C ASP A 364 -27.75 7.08 -10.49
N PHE A 365 -26.74 6.40 -9.91
CA PHE A 365 -26.95 5.15 -9.19
C PHE A 365 -27.86 5.32 -7.98
N LEU A 366 -27.61 6.35 -7.16
CA LEU A 366 -28.43 6.65 -6.00
C LEU A 366 -29.89 6.92 -6.38
N GLY A 367 -30.12 7.65 -7.48
CA GLY A 367 -31.46 7.91 -8.01
C GLY A 367 -32.18 6.63 -8.45
N ALA A 368 -31.48 5.74 -9.19
CA ALA A 368 -32.03 4.45 -9.60
C ALA A 368 -32.34 3.54 -8.39
N MET A 369 -31.46 3.52 -7.39
CA MET A 369 -31.64 2.78 -6.13
C MET A 369 -32.86 3.28 -5.35
N TYR A 370 -33.08 4.59 -5.30
CA TYR A 370 -34.23 5.17 -4.61
C TYR A 370 -35.56 4.86 -5.32
N LEU A 371 -35.59 4.89 -6.65
CA LEU A 371 -36.78 4.50 -7.41
C LEU A 371 -37.18 3.05 -7.15
N ASP A 372 -36.20 2.13 -7.09
CA ASP A 372 -36.47 0.73 -6.76
C ASP A 372 -37.02 0.57 -5.34
N PHE A 373 -36.49 1.32 -4.37
CA PHE A 373 -37.03 1.35 -3.01
C PHE A 373 -38.50 1.79 -2.96
N GLU A 374 -38.88 2.84 -3.70
CA GLU A 374 -40.27 3.29 -3.77
C GLU A 374 -41.18 2.25 -4.45
N CYS A 375 -40.72 1.60 -5.52
CA CYS A 375 -41.45 0.49 -6.14
C CYS A 375 -41.70 -0.66 -5.17
N GLN A 376 -40.68 -1.09 -4.41
CA GLN A 376 -40.83 -2.13 -3.40
C GLN A 376 -41.77 -1.71 -2.27
N ARG A 377 -41.75 -0.42 -1.89
CA ARG A 377 -42.66 0.14 -0.88
C ARG A 377 -44.11 0.16 -1.37
N ALA A 378 -44.34 0.50 -2.63
CA ALA A 378 -45.65 0.48 -3.26
C ALA A 378 -46.22 -0.95 -3.36
N GLN A 379 -45.41 -1.93 -3.78
CA GLN A 379 -45.81 -3.35 -3.84
C GLN A 379 -46.21 -3.89 -2.46
N LYS A 380 -45.41 -3.60 -1.42
CA LYS A 380 -45.77 -3.98 -0.05
C LYS A 380 -47.03 -3.27 0.45
N ALA A 381 -47.34 -2.08 -0.05
CA ALA A 381 -48.56 -1.36 0.31
C ALA A 381 -49.79 -1.99 -0.38
N GLU A 382 -49.66 -2.40 -1.64
CA GLU A 382 -50.68 -3.15 -2.39
C GLU A 382 -50.97 -4.52 -1.76
N GLU A 383 -49.93 -5.28 -1.39
CA GLU A 383 -50.06 -6.57 -0.69
C GLU A 383 -50.72 -6.44 0.70
N ASN A 384 -50.53 -5.29 1.37
CA ASN A 384 -51.14 -4.98 2.67
C ASN A 384 -52.46 -4.20 2.57
N GLY A 385 -53.07 -4.10 1.39
CA GLY A 385 -54.39 -3.49 1.18
C GLY A 385 -54.44 -1.95 1.32
N LYS A 386 -53.30 -1.25 1.29
CA LYS A 386 -53.25 0.22 1.24
C LYS A 386 -52.86 0.67 -0.18
N CYS A 387 -53.86 1.04 -0.98
CA CYS A 387 -53.66 1.75 -2.24
C CYS A 387 -52.99 3.11 -1.99
N ILE A 388 -51.68 3.20 -2.23
CA ILE A 388 -51.00 4.49 -2.44
C ILE A 388 -50.90 4.66 -3.95
N ARG A 389 -51.56 5.68 -4.48
CA ARG A 389 -51.64 6.03 -5.90
C ARG A 389 -50.29 5.83 -6.59
N SER A 390 -50.30 5.02 -7.64
CA SER A 390 -49.26 4.90 -8.64
C SER A 390 -48.78 6.30 -9.08
N PHE A 391 -47.47 6.53 -8.98
CA PHE A 391 -46.84 7.66 -9.63
C PHE A 391 -46.83 7.39 -11.14
N PRO A 392 -47.38 8.28 -11.99
CA PRO A 392 -47.14 8.19 -13.41
C PRO A 392 -45.69 8.61 -13.67
N LEU A 393 -44.93 7.69 -14.24
CA LEU A 393 -43.66 7.94 -14.90
C LEU A 393 -43.97 8.50 -16.30
N ASP A 394 -44.42 9.75 -16.34
CA ASP A 394 -44.45 10.55 -17.58
C ASP A 394 -43.43 11.70 -17.47
#